data_AF-A0A7L2QQN3-F1
#
_entry.id   AF-A0A7L2QQN3-F1
#
_cell.length_a   1.000
_cell.length_b   1.000
_cell.length_c   1.000
_cell.angle_alpha   90.00
_cell.angle_beta   90.00
_cell.angle_gamma   90.00
#
_symmetry.space_group_name_H-M   'P 1'
#
loop_
_entity.id
_entity.type
_entity.pdbx_description
1 polymer ?
#
loop_
_entity_poly.entity_id
_entity_poly.type
_entity_poly.pdbx_seq_one_letter_code
_entity_poly.pdbx_strand_id
1 'polypeptide(L)'
;IAVQGFTNWNKRDFNQFIKANEKWGRDDIENIAREVEGKTPEEVIEYSGNLILYKAPFHQLRISYGTNKGKNYTEEEDRFLICMLHKLGFDKENVYDELRQCIRNSPQFRFDWFLKSRTAMELQRRCNTLITLIERENMELEEKEKAEKKKRGPK
;
A
#
# COMPACT_ATOMS: atom_id res chain seq x y z
N ILE A 1 3.68 9.91 -5.68
CA ILE A 1 2.45 10.45 -6.32
C ILE A 1 1.78 11.32 -5.25
N ALA A 2 1.38 12.55 -5.58
CA ALA A 2 0.87 13.50 -4.60
C ALA A 2 -0.30 12.87 -3.82
N VAL A 3 -0.08 12.58 -2.53
CA VAL A 3 -1.16 12.22 -1.62
C VAL A 3 -1.88 13.53 -1.33
N GLN A 4 -2.83 13.89 -2.19
CA GLN A 4 -3.87 14.83 -1.80
C GLN A 4 -4.66 14.12 -0.70
N GLY A 5 -4.18 14.23 0.53
CA GLY A 5 -4.88 13.70 1.68
C GLY A 5 -6.27 14.29 1.69
N PHE A 6 -7.29 13.44 1.88
CA PHE A 6 -8.66 13.87 2.06
C PHE A 6 -8.79 14.65 3.38
N THR A 7 -8.38 15.93 3.38
CA THR A 7 -8.48 16.82 4.56
C THR A 7 -9.92 17.04 5.00
N ASN A 8 -10.88 16.73 4.12
CA ASN A 8 -12.31 16.79 4.38
C ASN A 8 -12.90 15.47 4.90
N TRP A 9 -12.13 14.39 5.05
CA TRP A 9 -12.60 13.11 5.59
C TRP A 9 -11.99 12.84 6.97
N ASN A 10 -12.85 12.68 7.97
CA ASN A 10 -12.45 12.41 9.34
C ASN A 10 -12.71 10.94 9.73
N LYS A 11 -12.31 10.55 10.95
CA LYS A 11 -12.43 9.17 11.45
C LYS A 11 -13.88 8.67 11.51
N ARG A 12 -14.86 9.56 11.73
CA ARG A 12 -16.29 9.22 11.72
C ARG A 12 -16.75 8.88 10.30
N ASP A 13 -16.38 9.72 9.33
CA ASP A 13 -16.73 9.53 7.92
C ASP A 13 -16.17 8.19 7.40
N PHE A 14 -14.92 7.86 7.76
CA PHE A 14 -14.31 6.57 7.46
C PHE A 14 -15.11 5.40 8.04
N ASN A 15 -15.46 5.46 9.32
CA ASN A 15 -16.22 4.38 9.98
C ASN A 15 -17.64 4.22 9.39
N GLN A 16 -18.29 5.32 9.02
CA GLN A 16 -19.59 5.30 8.35
C GLN A 16 -19.47 4.69 6.95
N PHE A 17 -18.46 5.10 6.17
CA PHE A 17 -18.20 4.58 4.84
C PHE A 17 -17.93 3.07 4.85
N ILE A 18 -17.12 2.56 5.79
CA ILE A 18 -16.85 1.11 5.90
C ILE A 18 -18.12 0.32 6.23
N LYS A 19 -18.94 0.80 7.17
CA LYS A 19 -20.21 0.14 7.53
C LYS A 19 -21.20 0.16 6.38
N ALA A 20 -21.29 1.26 5.65
CA ALA A 20 -22.17 1.39 4.50
C ALA A 20 -21.74 0.46 3.35
N ASN A 21 -20.43 0.33 3.11
CA ASN A 21 -19.88 -0.62 2.13
C ASN A 21 -20.15 -2.08 2.49
N GLU A 22 -20.13 -2.43 3.78
CA GLU A 22 -20.46 -3.78 4.27
C GLU A 22 -21.96 -4.08 4.09
N LYS A 23 -22.80 -3.08 4.27
CA LYS A 23 -24.26 -3.21 4.24
C LYS A 23 -24.87 -3.24 2.84
N TRP A 24 -24.41 -2.37 1.94
CA TRP A 24 -25.02 -2.18 0.62
C TRP A 24 -24.24 -2.83 -0.52
N GLY A 25 -23.01 -3.28 -0.26
CA GLY A 25 -22.10 -3.72 -1.31
C GLY A 25 -21.46 -2.54 -2.02
N ARG A 26 -20.24 -2.75 -2.53
CA ARG A 26 -19.34 -1.67 -2.95
C ARG A 26 -19.74 -0.98 -4.26
N ASP A 27 -20.62 -1.61 -5.02
CA ASP A 27 -21.11 -1.09 -6.30
C ASP A 27 -22.31 -0.14 -6.10
N ASP A 28 -22.93 -0.16 -4.91
CA ASP A 28 -24.09 0.67 -4.57
C ASP A 28 -23.66 2.00 -3.93
N ILE A 29 -23.00 2.81 -4.75
CA ILE A 29 -22.44 4.12 -4.36
C ILE A 29 -23.53 5.07 -3.84
N GLU A 30 -24.73 5.03 -4.41
CA GLU A 30 -25.83 5.91 -4.03
C GLU A 30 -26.26 5.68 -2.58
N ASN A 31 -26.41 4.41 -2.18
CA ASN A 31 -26.77 4.06 -0.81
C ASN A 31 -25.59 4.30 0.16
N ILE A 32 -24.35 4.07 -0.28
CA ILE A 32 -23.15 4.38 0.53
C ILE A 32 -23.07 5.87 0.82
N ALA A 33 -23.22 6.73 -0.18
CA ALA A 33 -23.13 8.18 -0.02
C ALA A 33 -24.21 8.74 0.90
N ARG A 34 -25.41 8.14 0.86
CA ARG A 34 -26.51 8.51 1.73
C ARG A 34 -26.24 8.21 3.22
N GLU A 35 -25.42 7.21 3.54
CA GLU A 35 -25.05 6.87 4.92
C GLU A 35 -23.80 7.61 5.43
N VAL A 36 -23.00 8.17 4.54
CA VAL A 36 -21.85 9.02 4.90
C VAL A 36 -22.30 10.47 4.97
N GLU A 37 -22.72 10.89 6.17
CA GLU A 37 -23.25 12.23 6.42
C GLU A 37 -22.28 13.33 5.96
N GLY A 38 -22.77 14.25 5.11
CA GLY A 38 -21.99 15.39 4.64
C GLY A 38 -21.01 15.07 3.51
N LYS A 39 -21.18 13.94 2.81
CA LYS A 39 -20.43 13.59 1.59
C LYS A 39 -21.34 13.42 0.39
N THR A 40 -20.92 13.96 -0.75
CA THR A 40 -21.64 13.76 -2.01
C THR A 40 -21.30 12.39 -2.62
N PRO A 41 -22.15 11.84 -3.51
CA PRO A 41 -21.83 10.63 -4.25
C PRO A 41 -20.50 10.72 -5.00
N GLU A 42 -20.17 11.88 -5.56
CA GLU A 42 -18.91 12.12 -6.26
C GLU A 42 -17.70 12.04 -5.32
N GLU A 43 -17.78 12.66 -4.13
CA GLU A 43 -16.72 12.54 -3.11
C GLU A 43 -16.55 11.08 -2.64
N VAL A 44 -17.65 10.33 -2.56
CA VAL A 44 -17.67 8.92 -2.16
C VAL A 44 -17.09 8.05 -3.27
N ILE A 45 -17.33 8.35 -4.55
CA ILE A 45 -16.69 7.68 -5.69
C ILE A 45 -15.19 7.96 -5.70
N GLU A 46 -14.79 9.21 -5.49
CA GLU A 46 -13.39 9.61 -5.43
C GLU A 46 -12.69 8.91 -4.26
N TYR A 47 -13.31 8.92 -3.09
CA TYR A 47 -12.82 8.23 -1.90
C TYR A 47 -12.80 6.71 -2.09
N SER A 48 -13.80 6.12 -2.74
CA SER A 48 -13.87 4.69 -3.05
C SER A 48 -12.80 4.27 -4.05
N GLY A 49 -12.61 5.04 -5.13
CA GLY A 49 -11.57 4.82 -6.13
C GLY A 49 -10.18 4.89 -5.49
N ASN A 50 -9.96 5.84 -4.59
CA ASN A 50 -8.74 5.92 -3.79
C ASN A 50 -8.64 4.79 -2.75
N LEU A 51 -9.72 4.39 -2.07
CA LEU A 51 -9.73 3.27 -1.13
C LEU A 51 -9.49 1.93 -1.83
N ILE A 52 -9.92 1.78 -3.08
CA ILE A 52 -9.57 0.64 -3.94
C ILE A 52 -8.05 0.63 -4.18
N LEU A 53 -7.38 1.78 -4.24
CA LEU A 53 -5.90 1.84 -4.23
C LEU A 53 -5.31 1.35 -2.91
N TYR A 54 -5.97 1.62 -1.79
CA TYR A 54 -5.53 1.18 -0.46
C TYR A 54 -5.84 -0.29 -0.14
N LYS A 55 -6.79 -0.94 -0.83
CA LYS A 55 -7.20 -2.34 -0.59
C LYS A 55 -6.33 -3.40 -1.27
N ALA A 56 -5.46 -3.03 -2.20
CA ALA A 56 -4.58 -3.99 -2.89
C ALA A 56 -3.12 -3.52 -2.95
N PRO A 57 -2.43 -3.39 -1.79
CA PRO A 57 -1.02 -3.04 -1.77
C PRO A 57 -0.17 -4.02 -2.61
N PHE A 58 -0.60 -5.29 -2.72
CA PHE A 58 0.01 -6.33 -3.56
C PHE A 58 0.06 -6.00 -5.07
N HIS A 59 -0.82 -5.14 -5.59
CA HIS A 59 -0.89 -4.84 -7.03
C HIS A 59 -0.44 -3.42 -7.40
N GLN A 60 -0.43 -2.48 -6.44
CA GLN A 60 -0.24 -1.06 -6.75
C GLN A 60 0.85 -0.34 -5.95
N LEU A 61 1.54 -1.01 -5.03
CA LEU A 61 2.74 -0.45 -4.40
C LEU A 61 3.80 -0.17 -5.48
N ARG A 62 4.00 1.11 -5.82
CA ARG A 62 5.08 1.56 -6.72
C ARG A 62 6.28 1.92 -5.87
N ILE A 63 7.34 1.12 -6.01
CA ILE A 63 8.62 1.38 -5.36
C ILE A 63 9.47 2.22 -6.32
N SER A 64 9.98 3.35 -5.87
CA SER A 64 10.97 4.12 -6.63
C SER A 64 12.35 3.45 -6.53
N TYR A 65 12.69 2.63 -7.53
CA TYR A 65 13.93 1.83 -7.49
C TYR A 65 15.22 2.63 -7.76
N GLY A 66 15.14 3.75 -8.49
CA GLY A 66 16.33 4.44 -9.00
C GLY A 66 17.28 3.49 -9.74
N THR A 67 18.56 3.50 -9.39
CA THR A 67 19.58 2.58 -9.92
C THR A 67 19.59 1.19 -9.25
N ASN A 68 18.79 0.96 -8.20
CA ASN A 68 18.84 -0.21 -7.34
C ASN A 68 17.82 -1.32 -7.68
N LYS A 69 17.12 -1.22 -8.82
CA LYS A 69 16.13 -2.24 -9.23
C LYS A 69 16.77 -3.63 -9.32
N GLY A 70 18.00 -3.71 -9.84
CA GLY A 70 18.64 -4.97 -10.19
C GLY A 70 17.94 -5.66 -11.37
N LYS A 71 18.49 -6.81 -11.81
CA LYS A 71 17.91 -7.61 -12.92
C LYS A 71 17.13 -8.85 -12.46
N ASN A 72 17.20 -9.17 -11.17
CA ASN A 72 16.81 -10.50 -10.68
C ASN A 72 15.37 -10.56 -10.17
N TYR A 73 14.85 -9.47 -9.55
CA TYR A 73 13.50 -9.43 -9.02
C TYR A 73 12.60 -8.57 -9.90
N THR A 74 11.39 -9.04 -10.15
CA THR A 74 10.36 -8.22 -10.82
C THR A 74 9.65 -7.31 -9.83
N GLU A 75 9.01 -6.25 -10.34
CA GLU A 75 8.28 -5.34 -9.46
C GLU A 75 7.10 -6.01 -8.76
N GLU A 76 6.51 -7.04 -9.37
CA GLU A 76 5.41 -7.80 -8.79
C GLU A 76 5.90 -8.65 -7.61
N GLU A 77 7.06 -9.28 -7.74
CA GLU A 77 7.72 -10.01 -6.66
C GLU A 77 8.05 -9.07 -5.50
N ASP A 78 8.68 -7.92 -5.78
CA ASP A 78 9.04 -6.94 -4.75
C ASP A 78 7.82 -6.38 -4.01
N ARG A 79 6.72 -6.12 -4.73
CA ARG A 79 5.44 -5.75 -4.11
C ARG A 79 4.95 -6.83 -3.15
N PHE A 80 4.97 -8.08 -3.58
CA PHE A 80 4.53 -9.19 -2.75
C PHE A 80 5.38 -9.32 -1.49
N LEU A 81 6.72 -9.21 -1.61
CA LEU A 81 7.63 -9.30 -0.48
C LEU A 81 7.32 -8.25 0.59
N ILE A 82 7.19 -6.97 0.20
CA ILE A 82 6.90 -5.89 1.14
C ILE A 82 5.50 -6.00 1.74
N CYS A 83 4.49 -6.28 0.92
CA CYS A 83 3.11 -6.37 1.39
C CYS A 83 2.91 -7.56 2.34
N MET A 84 3.52 -8.71 2.03
CA MET A 84 3.43 -9.89 2.87
C MET A 84 4.27 -9.72 4.15
N LEU A 85 5.45 -9.11 4.08
CA LEU A 85 6.26 -8.80 5.26
C LEU A 85 5.51 -7.88 6.23
N HIS A 86 4.87 -6.82 5.71
CA HIS A 86 4.03 -5.93 6.51
C HIS A 86 2.83 -6.66 7.12
N LYS A 87 2.21 -7.59 6.38
CA LYS A 87 1.08 -8.40 6.87
C LYS A 87 1.49 -9.39 7.97
N LEU A 88 2.68 -9.98 7.89
CA LEU A 88 3.18 -10.96 8.86
C LEU A 88 3.68 -10.29 10.17
N GLY A 89 4.09 -9.03 10.08
CA GLY A 89 4.63 -8.23 11.18
C GLY A 89 6.14 -8.39 11.29
N PHE A 90 6.88 -7.26 11.22
CA PHE A 90 8.34 -7.25 11.15
C PHE A 90 9.05 -7.74 12.42
N ASP A 91 8.33 -7.81 13.55
CA ASP A 91 8.89 -8.04 14.89
C ASP A 91 8.94 -9.53 15.30
N LYS A 92 8.76 -10.45 14.35
CA LYS A 92 8.83 -11.90 14.60
C LYS A 92 10.20 -12.46 14.19
N GLU A 93 10.82 -13.23 15.06
CA GLU A 93 12.15 -13.85 14.83
C GLU A 93 12.23 -14.71 13.55
N ASN A 94 11.12 -15.31 13.12
CA ASN A 94 11.05 -16.21 11.95
C ASN A 94 10.24 -15.65 10.77
N VAL A 95 10.04 -14.32 10.71
CA VAL A 95 9.15 -13.70 9.71
C VAL A 95 9.54 -14.02 8.26
N TYR A 96 10.84 -14.14 7.97
CA TYR A 96 11.32 -14.43 6.61
C TYR A 96 11.17 -15.91 6.21
N ASP A 97 11.16 -16.82 7.18
CA ASP A 97 10.82 -18.23 6.94
C ASP A 97 9.31 -18.39 6.68
N GLU A 98 8.47 -17.67 7.43
CA GLU A 98 7.02 -17.59 7.15
C GLU A 98 6.77 -16.97 5.76
N LEU A 99 7.45 -15.87 5.43
CA LEU A 99 7.36 -15.23 4.11
C LEU A 99 7.71 -16.21 2.98
N ARG A 100 8.77 -17.00 3.16
CA ARG A 100 9.17 -18.04 2.21
C ARG A 100 8.10 -19.11 2.03
N GLN A 101 7.41 -19.52 3.10
CA GLN A 101 6.29 -20.45 3.01
C GLN A 101 5.09 -19.83 2.27
N CYS A 102 4.76 -18.56 2.55
CA CYS A 102 3.72 -17.83 1.83
C CYS A 102 3.99 -17.77 0.32
N ILE A 103 5.24 -17.49 -0.09
CA ILE A 103 5.63 -17.50 -1.51
C ILE A 103 5.39 -18.86 -2.15
N ARG A 104 5.81 -19.95 -1.47
CA ARG A 104 5.68 -21.32 -2.00
C ARG A 104 4.24 -21.78 -2.15
N ASN A 105 3.38 -21.36 -1.22
CA ASN A 105 1.97 -21.72 -1.18
C ASN A 105 1.11 -20.81 -2.06
N SER A 106 1.60 -19.62 -2.44
CA SER A 106 0.84 -18.71 -3.28
C SER A 106 0.73 -19.24 -4.72
N PRO A 107 -0.48 -19.46 -5.25
CA PRO A 107 -0.67 -19.95 -6.62
C PRO A 107 -0.09 -19.02 -7.68
N GLN A 108 0.02 -17.71 -7.39
CA GLN A 108 0.56 -16.72 -8.33
C GLN A 108 2.02 -16.98 -8.70
N PHE A 109 2.80 -17.59 -7.80
CA PHE A 109 4.21 -17.94 -8.02
C PHE A 109 4.41 -19.40 -8.40
N ARG A 110 3.36 -20.11 -8.84
CA ARG A 110 3.42 -21.54 -9.17
C ARG A 110 4.57 -21.89 -10.11
N PHE A 111 4.81 -21.03 -11.11
CA PHE A 111 5.84 -21.20 -12.15
C PHE A 111 7.08 -20.33 -11.94
N ASP A 112 7.09 -19.50 -10.90
CA ASP A 112 8.23 -18.64 -10.57
C ASP A 112 9.25 -19.43 -9.73
N TRP A 113 10.09 -20.18 -10.44
CA TRP A 113 11.14 -20.99 -9.83
C TRP A 113 12.22 -20.14 -9.15
N PHE A 114 12.49 -18.93 -9.65
CA PHE A 114 13.50 -18.05 -9.09
C PHE A 114 13.11 -17.61 -7.68
N LEU A 115 11.91 -17.06 -7.52
CA LEU A 115 11.42 -16.60 -6.22
C LEU A 115 11.26 -17.76 -5.23
N LYS A 116 10.78 -18.92 -5.71
CA LYS A 116 10.63 -20.14 -4.88
C LYS A 116 11.95 -20.77 -4.45
N SER A 117 13.05 -20.52 -5.17
CA SER A 117 14.37 -21.01 -4.81
C SER A 117 15.07 -20.15 -3.75
N ARG A 118 14.56 -18.95 -3.44
CA ARG A 118 15.22 -18.04 -2.49
C ARG A 118 15.21 -18.62 -1.07
N THR A 119 16.30 -18.37 -0.35
CA THR A 119 16.44 -18.64 1.08
C THR A 119 15.86 -17.48 1.90
N ALA A 120 15.52 -17.72 3.17
CA ALA A 120 15.02 -16.68 4.07
C ALA A 120 15.99 -15.48 4.15
N MET A 121 17.30 -15.76 4.21
CA MET A 121 18.36 -14.74 4.23
C MET A 121 18.41 -13.90 2.94
N GLU A 122 18.21 -14.50 1.77
CA GLU A 122 18.17 -13.77 0.51
C GLU A 122 16.92 -12.89 0.39
N LEU A 123 15.77 -13.39 0.83
CA LEU A 123 14.53 -12.62 0.91
C LEU A 123 14.66 -11.45 1.89
N GLN A 124 15.30 -11.68 3.05
CA GLN A 124 15.59 -10.64 4.04
C GLN A 124 16.45 -9.51 3.45
N ARG A 125 17.55 -9.84 2.78
CA ARG A 125 18.41 -8.83 2.12
C ARG A 125 17.64 -8.01 1.09
N ARG A 126 16.78 -8.67 0.29
CA ARG A 126 15.94 -7.98 -0.68
C ARG A 126 14.95 -7.05 0.02
N CYS A 127 14.24 -7.53 1.03
CA CYS A 127 13.30 -6.72 1.81
C CYS A 127 13.97 -5.50 2.45
N ASN A 128 15.16 -5.65 3.04
CA ASN A 128 15.89 -4.54 3.63
C ASN A 128 16.23 -3.45 2.60
N THR A 129 16.64 -3.86 1.39
CA THR A 129 16.91 -2.91 0.30
C THR A 129 15.62 -2.17 -0.10
N LEU A 130 14.50 -2.88 -0.22
CA LEU A 130 13.20 -2.29 -0.56
C LEU A 130 12.71 -1.34 0.54
N ILE A 131 12.89 -1.69 1.82
CA ILE A 131 12.54 -0.84 2.96
C ILE A 131 13.35 0.47 2.90
N THR A 132 14.67 0.40 2.72
CA THR A 132 15.50 1.60 2.60
C THR A 132 15.09 2.51 1.44
N LEU A 133 14.67 1.92 0.30
CA LEU A 133 14.14 2.71 -0.83
C LEU A 133 12.83 3.42 -0.46
N ILE A 134 11.91 2.74 0.23
CA ILE A 134 10.64 3.30 0.69
C ILE A 134 10.86 4.39 1.75
N GLU A 135 11.75 4.16 2.71
CA GLU A 135 12.10 5.14 3.75
C GLU A 135 12.68 6.42 3.13
N ARG A 136 13.56 6.27 2.13
CA ARG A 136 14.12 7.39 1.40
C ARG A 136 13.05 8.16 0.63
N GLU A 137 12.16 7.45 -0.08
CA GLU A 137 11.04 8.08 -0.79
C GLU A 137 10.12 8.85 0.17
N ASN A 138 9.83 8.28 1.34
CA ASN A 138 9.03 8.94 2.37
C ASN A 138 9.71 10.22 2.91
N MET A 139 11.02 10.18 3.19
CA MET A 139 11.77 11.37 3.63
C MET A 139 11.73 12.48 2.57
N GLU A 140 11.95 12.15 1.29
CA GLU A 140 11.91 13.12 0.19
C GLU A 140 10.50 13.73 -0.01
N LEU A 141 9.45 12.95 0.23
CA LEU A 141 8.06 13.43 0.20
C LEU A 141 7.75 14.37 1.38
N GLU A 142 8.19 14.02 2.59
CA GLU A 142 8.03 14.87 3.78
C GLU A 142 8.75 16.22 3.62
N GLU A 143 9.96 16.23 3.06
CA GLU A 143 10.71 17.45 2.80
C GLU A 143 10.00 18.35 1.78
N LYS A 144 9.46 17.77 0.70
CA LYS A 144 8.66 18.50 -0.30
C LYS A 144 7.40 19.08 0.32
N GLU A 145 6.68 18.31 1.16
CA GLU A 145 5.48 18.79 1.84
C GLU A 145 5.80 19.94 2.81
N LYS A 146 6.89 19.84 3.57
CA LYS A 146 7.38 20.93 4.44
C LYS A 146 7.77 22.18 3.63
N ALA A 147 8.39 22.02 2.46
CA ALA A 147 8.75 23.12 1.57
C ALA A 147 7.51 23.80 0.94
N GLU A 148 6.48 23.03 0.55
CA GLU A 148 5.22 23.58 0.06
C GLU A 148 4.43 24.31 1.16
N LYS A 149 4.39 23.77 2.38
CA LYS A 149 3.77 24.44 3.54
C LYS A 149 4.47 25.78 3.87
N LYS A 150 5.80 25.86 3.72
CA LYS A 150 6.54 27.14 3.86
C LYS A 150 6.24 28.14 2.74
N LYS A 151 5.91 27.68 1.53
CA LYS A 151 5.52 28.56 0.40
C LYS A 151 4.08 29.09 0.52
N ARG A 152 3.19 28.36 1.19
CA ARG A 152 1.78 28.75 1.42
C ARG A 152 1.59 29.60 2.69
N GLY A 153 2.50 30.56 2.95
CA GLY A 153 2.45 31.46 4.11
C GLY A 153 1.08 32.14 4.31
N PRO A 154 0.78 32.59 5.55
CA PRO A 154 -0.58 32.91 5.99
C PRO A 154 -1.19 34.04 5.15
N LYS A 155 -2.42 33.83 4.70
CA LYS A 155 -3.29 34.92 4.23
C LYS A 155 -3.71 35.79 5.41
#